data_AF-A0AAW9IL85-F1
#
_entry.id   AF-A0AAW9IL85-F1
#
_cell.length_a   1.000
_cell.length_b   1.000
_cell.length_c   1.000
_cell.angle_alpha   90.00
_cell.angle_beta   90.00
_cell.angle_gamma   90.00
#
_symmetry.space_group_name_H-M   'P 1'
#
loop_
_entity.id
_entity.type
_entity.pdbx_description
1 polymer ?
#
loop_
_entity_poly.entity_id
_entity_poly.type
_entity_poly.pdbx_seq_one_letter_code
_entity_poly.pdbx_strand_id
1 'polypeptide(L)' 'MNIKEKIKKLPSSPGVYLMKDSLDTIIYVGKSKNLRSRVGSYFINSKSHSPKVIKLVKNLKDFDYILTDT' A
#
# COMPACT_ATOMS: atom_id res chain seq x y z
N MET A 1 -15.98 0.33 -1.07
CA MET A 1 -15.18 0.42 0.18
C MET A 1 -14.06 1.43 -0.06
N ASN A 2 -13.85 2.39 0.85
CA ASN A 2 -12.83 3.41 0.66
C ASN A 2 -11.42 2.82 0.92
N ILE A 3 -10.40 3.17 0.12
CA ILE A 3 -9.02 2.70 0.33
C ILE A 3 -8.52 3.00 1.74
N LYS A 4 -8.93 4.14 2.33
CA LYS A 4 -8.61 4.51 3.72
C LYS A 4 -9.18 3.53 4.73
N GLU A 5 -10.37 2.98 4.49
CA GLU A 5 -10.98 1.97 5.36
C GLU A 5 -10.29 0.62 5.19
N LYS A 6 -9.90 0.26 3.96
CA LYS A 6 -9.12 -0.97 3.69
C LYS A 6 -7.79 -0.96 4.43
N ILE A 7 -7.11 0.19 4.46
CA ILE A 7 -5.86 0.38 5.23
C ILE A 7 -6.08 0.20 6.74
N LYS A 8 -7.20 0.71 7.29
CA LYS A 8 -7.51 0.54 8.72
C LYS A 8 -7.70 -0.93 9.11
N LYS A 9 -8.15 -1.76 8.16
CA LYS A 9 -8.34 -3.21 8.36
C LYS A 9 -7.07 -4.04 8.09
N LEU A 10 -5.96 -3.43 7.67
CA LEU A 10 -4.70 -4.16 7.48
C LEU A 10 -4.17 -4.70 8.81
N PRO A 11 -3.64 -5.93 8.82
CA PRO A 11 -2.98 -6.48 10.00
C PRO A 11 -1.64 -5.80 10.27
N SER A 12 -1.26 -5.76 11.53
CA SER A 12 0.06 -5.33 12.00
C SER A 12 1.09 -6.47 11.94
N SER A 13 1.09 -7.22 10.84
CA SER A 13 1.88 -8.45 10.66
C SER A 13 2.81 -8.34 9.45
N PRO A 14 3.84 -9.21 9.37
CA PRO A 14 4.69 -9.32 8.19
C PRO A 14 3.90 -9.81 6.97
N GLY A 15 4.31 -9.33 5.80
CA GLY A 15 3.71 -9.74 4.53
C GLY A 15 4.20 -8.95 3.33
N VAL A 16 3.64 -9.31 2.18
CA VAL A 16 3.83 -8.66 0.89
C VAL A 16 2.56 -7.92 0.52
N TYR A 17 2.67 -6.69 0.02
CA TYR A 17 1.56 -5.89 -0.49
C TYR A 17 1.72 -5.64 -1.99
N LEU A 18 0.60 -5.66 -2.71
CA LEU A 18 0.50 -5.46 -4.14
C LEU A 18 -0.42 -4.28 -4.40
N MET A 19 0.09 -3.24 -5.01
CA MET A 19 -0.65 -2.04 -5.36
C MET A 19 -1.13 -2.12 -6.81
N LYS A 20 -2.37 -1.72 -7.04
CA LYS A 20 -3.06 -1.83 -8.33
C LYS A 20 -3.62 -0.51 -8.80
N ASP A 21 -3.68 -0.34 -10.12
CA ASP A 21 -4.35 0.80 -10.75
C ASP A 21 -5.85 0.53 -11.00
N SER A 22 -6.52 1.41 -11.76
CA SER A 22 -7.95 1.28 -12.09
C SER A 22 -8.29 0.10 -12.98
N LEU A 23 -7.29 -0.51 -13.63
CA LEU A 23 -7.44 -1.65 -14.52
C LEU A 23 -7.06 -2.97 -13.83
N ASP A 24 -6.98 -2.97 -12.49
CA ASP A 24 -6.51 -4.07 -11.65
C ASP A 24 -5.06 -4.52 -11.98
N THR A 25 -4.29 -3.68 -12.67
CA THR A 25 -2.90 -3.99 -13.03
C THR A 25 -2.00 -3.73 -11.85
N ILE A 26 -1.13 -4.69 -11.50
CA ILE A 26 -0.15 -4.53 -10.43
C ILE A 26 0.93 -3.53 -10.87
N ILE A 27 0.96 -2.37 -10.21
CA ILE A 27 1.91 -1.28 -10.51
C ILE A 27 3.07 -1.20 -9.51
N TYR A 28 2.94 -1.86 -8.36
CA TYR A 28 4.00 -1.90 -7.36
C TYR A 28 3.83 -3.08 -6.40
N VAL A 29 4.94 -3.68 -5.99
CA VAL A 29 4.98 -4.72 -4.96
C VAL A 29 6.01 -4.33 -3.90
N GLY A 30 5.67 -4.52 -2.63
CA GLY A 30 6.62 -4.31 -1.54
C GLY A 30 6.42 -5.32 -0.42
N LYS A 31 7.45 -5.51 0.40
CA LYS A 31 7.39 -6.33 1.62
C LYS A 31 7.47 -5.45 2.86
N SER A 32 6.89 -5.91 3.96
CA SER A 32 6.96 -5.22 5.24
C SER A 32 6.92 -6.21 6.40
N LYS A 33 7.55 -5.84 7.52
CA LYS A 33 7.31 -6.50 8.83
C LYS A 33 5.97 -6.10 9.46
N ASN A 34 5.40 -4.98 9.01
CA ASN A 34 4.11 -4.46 9.45
C ASN A 34 3.37 -3.85 8.26
N LEU A 35 2.39 -4.57 7.73
CA LEU A 35 1.63 -4.14 6.56
C LEU A 35 0.86 -2.84 6.81
N ARG A 36 0.16 -2.73 7.94
CA ARG A 36 -0.64 -1.54 8.28
C ARG A 36 0.19 -0.25 8.29
N SER A 37 1.33 -0.25 8.98
CA SER A 37 2.22 0.92 9.05
C SER A 37 2.81 1.25 7.68
N ARG A 38 3.28 0.23 6.94
CA ARG A 38 3.95 0.44 5.66
C ARG A 38 2.99 0.96 4.59
N VAL A 39 1.84 0.33 4.40
CA VAL A 39 0.85 0.78 3.42
C VAL A 39 0.28 2.14 3.85
N GLY A 40 0.01 2.35 5.15
CA GLY A 40 -0.46 3.62 5.68
C GLY A 40 0.49 4.80 5.41
N SER A 41 1.81 4.57 5.42
CA SER A 41 2.82 5.60 5.18
C SER A 41 2.69 6.31 3.83
N TYR A 42 2.13 5.66 2.80
CA TYR A 42 1.91 6.24 1.48
C TYR A 42 0.81 7.31 1.45
N PHE A 43 -0.02 7.38 2.49
CA PHE A 43 -1.17 8.28 2.58
C PHE A 43 -1.01 9.34 3.68
N ILE A 44 0.15 9.37 4.36
CA ILE A 44 0.48 10.32 5.40
C ILE A 44 1.56 11.26 4.87
N ASN A 45 1.31 12.58 4.95
CA ASN A 45 2.26 13.65 4.67
C ASN A 45 3.02 13.54 3.33
N SER A 46 2.35 13.87 2.22
CA SER A 46 2.88 13.76 0.86
C SER A 46 4.13 14.60 0.54
N LYS A 47 4.49 15.58 1.38
CA LYS A 47 5.63 16.48 1.15
C LYS A 47 7.00 15.81 1.24
N SER A 48 7.11 14.69 1.96
CA SER A 48 8.37 13.93 2.09
C SER A 48 8.49 12.76 1.10
N HIS A 49 7.48 12.56 0.24
CA HIS A 49 7.52 11.48 -0.74
C HIS A 49 8.39 11.84 -1.93
N SER A 50 9.16 10.86 -2.41
CA SER A 50 9.87 11.00 -3.68
C SER A 50 8.88 11.16 -4.85
N PRO A 51 9.28 11.80 -5.97
CA PRO A 51 8.43 11.92 -7.15
C PRO A 51 7.84 10.58 -7.64
N LYS A 52 8.62 9.50 -7.52
CA LYS A 52 8.17 8.14 -7.84
C LYS A 52 6.99 7.69 -6.97
N VAL A 53 7.09 7.93 -5.65
CA VAL A 53 6.04 7.56 -4.70
C VAL A 53 4.79 8.42 -4.91
N ILE A 54 4.94 9.71 -5.19
CA ILE A 54 3.82 10.60 -5.51
C ILE A 54 3.06 10.08 -6.74
N LYS A 55 3.79 9.72 -7.81
CA LYS A 55 3.19 9.17 -9.04
C LYS A 55 2.49 7.82 -8.77
N LEU A 56 3.10 6.96 -7.95
CA LEU A 56 2.50 5.69 -7.54
C LEU A 56 1.16 5.91 -6.82
N VAL A 57 1.15 6.75 -5.78
CA VAL A 57 -0.06 7.05 -4.98
C VAL A 57 -1.15 7.67 -5.84
N LYS A 58 -0.80 8.50 -6.83
CA LYS A 58 -1.76 9.09 -7.77
C LYS A 58 -2.48 8.03 -8.63
N ASN A 59 -1.76 6.98 -9.04
CA ASN A 59 -2.31 5.91 -9.89
C ASN A 59 -2.89 4.74 -9.09
N LEU A 60 -2.59 4.64 -7.80
CA LEU A 60 -3.12 3.62 -6.90
C LEU A 60 -4.63 3.73 -6.75
N LYS A 61 -5.34 2.64 -7.06
CA LYS A 61 -6.79 2.51 -6.87
C LYS A 61 -7.16 1.44 -5.87
N ASP A 62 -6.39 0.36 -5.81
CA ASP A 62 -6.57 -0.68 -4.80
C ASP A 62 -5.23 -1.34 -4.44
N PHE A 63 -5.23 -2.16 -3.40
CA PHE A 63 -4.10 -3.00 -3.05
C PHE A 63 -4.54 -4.31 -2.42
N ASP A 64 -3.77 -5.36 -2.63
CA ASP A 64 -3.92 -6.64 -1.94
C ASP A 64 -2.69 -6.93 -1.08
N TYR A 65 -2.78 -7.96 -0.24
CA TYR A 65 -1.66 -8.40 0.59
C TYR A 65 -1.70 -9.91 0.83
N ILE A 66 -0.52 -10.45 1.10
CA ILE A 66 -0.29 -11.84 1.47
C ILE A 66 0.49 -11.83 2.78
N LEU A 67 -0.02 -12.52 3.80
CA LEU A 67 0.68 -12.70 5.07
C LEU A 67 1.83 -13.69 4.91
N THR A 68 2.88 -13.48 5.67
CA THR A 68 4.08 -14.33 5.67
C THR A 68 4.56 -14.54 7.10
N ASP A 69 5.10 -15.72 7.40
CA ASP A 69 5.47 -16.11 8.78
C ASP A 69 6.86 -15.63 9.24
N THR A 70 7.38 -14.53 8.64
CA THR A 70 8.70 -13.87 8.82
C THR A 70 9.67 -14.14 7.67
#